data_AF-A0AAW0G6E8-F1
#
_entry.id   AF-A0AAW0G6E8-F1
#
_cell.length_a   1.000
_cell.length_b   1.000
_cell.length_c   1.000
_cell.angle_alpha   90.00
_cell.angle_beta   90.00
_cell.angle_gamma   90.00
#
_symmetry.space_group_name_H-M   'P 1'
#
loop_
_entity.id
_entity.type
_entity.pdbx_description
1 polymer ?
#
loop_
_entity_poly.entity_id
_entity_poly.type
_entity_poly.pdbx_seq_one_letter_code
_entity_poly.pdbx_strand_id
1 'polypeptide(L)'
;MARILSLLNMNEWKRYRKVSAPAFTEANNKLVWTESIRVMEDLFQTVWGDRKEIMYDDALYMTVPATLLVIGAAGFGRCIRWNDELVLPAGHKMTFKDALSTVSRAAIFKASIPNWMMHLTKRGRNILQAYEELETYMMEMIPVSSSIGNKGHSA
;
A
#
# COMPACT_ATOMS: atom_id res chain seq x y z
N MET A 1 -9.27 -17.94 -15.47
CA MET A 1 -8.63 -19.23 -15.79
C MET A 1 -7.18 -19.05 -16.26
N ALA A 2 -6.91 -18.41 -17.41
CA ALA A 2 -5.53 -18.30 -17.95
C ALA A 2 -4.51 -17.57 -17.05
N ARG A 3 -4.89 -16.50 -16.33
CA ARG A 3 -3.99 -15.76 -15.43
C ARG A 3 -3.58 -16.50 -14.15
N ILE A 4 -4.36 -17.50 -13.70
CA ILE A 4 -4.04 -18.29 -12.50
C ILE A 4 -3.05 -19.40 -12.86
N LEU A 5 -3.17 -19.98 -14.05
CA LEU A 5 -2.20 -20.96 -14.59
C LEU A 5 -0.82 -20.33 -14.86
N SER A 6 -0.77 -19.02 -15.11
CA SER A 6 0.48 -18.27 -15.26
C SER A 6 1.34 -18.29 -13.98
N LEU A 7 0.72 -18.29 -12.79
CA LEU A 7 1.42 -18.44 -11.51
C LEU A 7 2.05 -19.83 -11.31
N LEU A 8 1.57 -20.85 -12.03
CA LEU A 8 2.14 -22.21 -12.03
C LEU A 8 3.29 -22.36 -13.04
N ASN A 9 3.51 -21.38 -13.92
CA ASN A 9 4.57 -21.44 -14.91
C ASN A 9 5.90 -21.01 -14.28
N MET A 10 6.78 -21.97 -14.02
CA MET A 10 8.03 -21.77 -13.28
C MET A 10 8.92 -20.66 -13.87
N ASN A 11 8.87 -20.45 -15.18
CA ASN A 11 9.64 -19.40 -15.87
C ASN A 11 9.09 -17.99 -15.59
N GLU A 12 7.76 -17.82 -15.53
CA GLU A 12 7.15 -16.54 -15.16
C GLU A 12 7.42 -16.21 -13.70
N TRP A 13 7.27 -17.18 -12.79
CA TRP A 13 7.60 -17.00 -11.38
C TRP A 13 9.07 -16.57 -11.19
N LYS A 14 10.02 -17.24 -11.86
CA LYS A 14 11.44 -16.86 -11.84
C LYS A 14 11.64 -15.42 -12.31
N ARG A 15 10.94 -15.02 -13.39
CA ARG A 15 11.00 -13.64 -13.91
C ARG A 15 10.47 -12.63 -12.90
N TYR A 16 9.30 -12.86 -12.31
CA TYR A 16 8.73 -11.95 -11.31
C TYR A 16 9.63 -11.83 -10.07
N ARG A 17 10.11 -12.96 -9.55
CA ARG A 17 11.04 -12.97 -8.42
C ARG A 17 12.32 -12.21 -8.72
N LYS A 18 12.88 -12.36 -9.93
CA LYS A 18 14.10 -11.64 -10.33
C LYS A 18 13.89 -10.12 -10.32
N VAL A 19 12.71 -9.66 -10.76
CA VAL A 19 12.37 -8.22 -10.79
C VAL A 19 12.08 -7.67 -9.38
N SER A 20 11.42 -8.45 -8.52
CA SER A 20 11.03 -8.00 -7.18
C SER A 20 12.13 -8.14 -6.12
N ALA A 21 13.07 -9.08 -6.30
CA ALA A 21 14.10 -9.36 -5.30
C ALA A 21 14.93 -8.15 -4.84
N PRO A 22 15.33 -7.19 -5.70
CA PRO A 22 16.06 -6.00 -5.28
C PRO A 22 15.29 -5.10 -4.29
N ALA A 23 13.96 -5.24 -4.21
CA ALA A 23 13.15 -4.49 -3.25
C ALA A 23 13.35 -4.98 -1.80
N PHE A 24 13.89 -6.19 -1.59
CA PHE A 24 14.05 -6.83 -0.27
C PHE A 24 15.51 -6.86 0.20
N THR A 25 16.27 -5.80 -0.09
CA THR A 25 17.65 -5.64 0.38
C THR A 25 17.71 -5.13 1.81
N GLU A 26 18.87 -5.27 2.47
CA GLU A 26 19.09 -4.72 3.82
C GLU A 26 18.88 -3.19 3.88
N ALA A 27 19.28 -2.47 2.83
CA ALA A 27 19.04 -1.04 2.72
C ALA A 27 17.54 -0.69 2.73
N ASN A 28 16.73 -1.44 1.99
CA ASN A 28 15.28 -1.24 1.96
C ASN A 28 14.62 -1.67 3.28
N ASN A 29 15.11 -2.73 3.93
CA ASN A 29 14.64 -3.11 5.25
C ASN A 29 14.93 -2.02 6.29
N LYS A 30 16.09 -1.35 6.20
CA LYS A 30 16.42 -0.19 7.04
C LYS A 30 15.49 1.00 6.78
N LEU A 31 15.07 1.22 5.53
CA LEU A 31 14.08 2.24 5.20
C LEU A 31 12.72 1.92 5.85
N VAL A 32 12.23 0.68 5.70
CA VAL A 32 10.98 0.21 6.33
C VAL A 32 11.05 0.37 7.85
N TRP A 33 12.18 0.05 8.47
CA TRP A 33 12.39 0.23 9.91
C TRP A 33 12.31 1.69 10.33
N THR A 34 13.01 2.58 9.62
CA THR A 34 12.98 4.02 9.86
C THR A 34 11.56 4.58 9.76
N GLU A 35 10.81 4.19 8.71
CA GLU A 35 9.42 4.61 8.53
C GLU A 35 8.50 4.03 9.61
N SER A 36 8.76 2.82 10.08
CA SER A 36 7.98 2.22 11.18
C SER A 36 8.13 3.02 12.48
N ILE A 37 9.36 3.44 12.81
CA ILE A 37 9.60 4.32 13.97
C ILE A 37 8.83 5.63 13.79
N ARG A 38 8.99 6.30 12.64
CA ARG A 38 8.32 7.57 12.35
C ARG A 38 6.80 7.45 12.47
N VAL A 39 6.20 6.40 11.93
CA VAL A 39 4.75 6.14 11.99
C VAL A 39 4.30 5.93 13.43
N MET A 40 5.04 5.19 14.25
CA MET A 40 4.67 4.97 15.65
C MET A 40 4.84 6.23 16.50
N GLU A 41 5.90 7.01 16.28
CA GLU A 41 6.08 8.31 16.96
C GLU A 41 4.95 9.29 16.63
N ASP A 42 4.54 9.36 15.37
CA ASP A 42 3.39 10.19 14.94
C ASP A 42 2.09 9.72 15.58
N LEU A 43 1.87 8.41 15.71
CA LEU A 43 0.71 7.86 16.44
C LEU A 43 0.69 8.34 17.89
N PHE A 44 1.83 8.22 18.57
CA PHE A 44 1.98 8.59 19.97
C PHE A 44 1.70 10.08 20.18
N GLN A 45 2.24 10.94 19.33
CA GLN A 45 2.10 12.39 19.47
C GLN A 45 0.73 12.92 19.04
N THR A 46 0.17 12.40 17.93
CA THR A 46 -0.99 13.03 17.28
C THR A 46 -2.31 12.36 17.60
N VAL A 47 -2.34 11.02 17.64
CA VAL A 47 -3.58 10.27 17.86
C VAL A 47 -3.76 10.01 19.34
N TRP A 48 -2.73 9.49 20.00
CA TRP A 48 -2.75 9.12 21.41
C TRP A 48 -2.60 10.33 22.32
N GLY A 49 -1.67 11.22 21.99
CA GLY A 49 -1.40 12.45 22.74
C GLY A 49 -1.09 12.15 24.20
N ASP A 50 -1.70 12.91 25.12
CA ASP A 50 -1.45 12.79 26.56
C ASP A 50 -2.30 11.70 27.26
N ARG A 51 -2.97 10.81 26.49
CA ARG A 51 -3.80 9.75 27.09
C ARG A 51 -2.93 8.71 27.80
N LYS A 52 -3.21 8.48 29.08
CA LYS A 52 -2.49 7.50 29.93
C LYS A 52 -2.84 6.06 29.62
N GLU A 53 -4.02 5.82 29.07
CA GLU A 53 -4.52 4.48 28.76
C GLU A 53 -5.29 4.51 27.44
N ILE A 54 -5.12 3.46 26.64
CA ILE A 54 -5.71 3.33 25.30
C ILE A 54 -6.18 1.90 25.16
N MET A 55 -7.49 1.73 25.05
CA MET A 55 -8.11 0.42 24.85
C MET A 55 -8.52 0.26 23.39
N TYR A 56 -8.15 -0.88 22.82
CA TYR A 56 -8.65 -1.36 21.54
C TYR A 56 -9.22 -2.76 21.75
N ASP A 57 -10.41 -3.02 21.21
CA ASP A 57 -11.02 -4.35 21.27
C ASP A 57 -10.29 -5.35 20.35
N ASP A 58 -9.63 -4.85 19.31
CA ASP A 58 -8.88 -5.64 18.33
C ASP A 58 -7.58 -4.91 17.93
N ALA A 59 -6.46 -5.63 17.98
CA ALA A 59 -5.15 -5.14 17.56
C ALA A 59 -5.11 -4.72 16.07
N LEU A 60 -6.03 -5.24 15.24
CA LEU A 60 -6.15 -4.86 13.82
C LEU A 60 -6.51 -3.39 13.62
N TYR A 61 -7.19 -2.75 14.59
CA TYR A 61 -7.52 -1.33 14.49
C TYR A 61 -6.29 -0.43 14.41
N MET A 62 -5.19 -0.83 15.02
CA MET A 62 -3.93 -0.08 15.01
C MET A 62 -2.93 -0.64 14.00
N THR A 63 -2.77 -1.96 13.95
CA THR A 63 -1.74 -2.59 13.12
C THR A 63 -2.00 -2.46 11.61
N VAL A 64 -3.26 -2.53 11.18
CA VAL A 64 -3.62 -2.36 9.75
C VAL A 64 -3.25 -0.96 9.24
N PRO A 65 -3.72 0.15 9.85
CA PRO A 65 -3.32 1.48 9.39
C PRO A 65 -1.82 1.73 9.53
N ALA A 66 -1.18 1.29 10.63
CA ALA A 66 0.27 1.43 10.78
C ALA A 66 1.03 0.75 9.63
N THR A 67 0.66 -0.49 9.30
CA THR A 67 1.27 -1.24 8.19
C THR A 67 1.07 -0.53 6.84
N LEU A 68 -0.13 0.01 6.61
CA LEU A 68 -0.44 0.74 5.37
C LEU A 68 0.39 2.02 5.24
N LEU A 69 0.59 2.77 6.33
CA LEU A 69 1.41 3.99 6.33
C LEU A 69 2.89 3.67 6.06
N VAL A 70 3.42 2.61 6.67
CA VAL A 70 4.80 2.16 6.46
C VAL A 70 5.02 1.70 5.02
N ILE A 71 4.12 0.88 4.47
CA ILE A 71 4.21 0.43 3.08
C ILE A 71 4.03 1.61 2.11
N GLY A 72 3.13 2.54 2.41
CA GLY A 72 2.95 3.80 1.68
C GLY A 72 4.25 4.60 1.57
N ALA A 73 4.94 4.78 2.68
CA ALA A 73 6.16 5.58 2.75
C ALA A 73 7.38 4.83 2.17
N ALA A 74 7.67 3.63 2.65
CA ALA A 74 8.86 2.89 2.26
C ALA A 74 8.74 2.28 0.85
N GLY A 75 7.54 1.87 0.44
CA GLY A 75 7.29 1.24 -0.85
C GLY A 75 7.03 2.25 -1.99
N PHE A 76 6.44 3.40 -1.67
CA PHE A 76 5.99 4.35 -2.69
C PHE A 76 6.49 5.79 -2.49
N GLY A 77 7.29 6.05 -1.46
CA GLY A 77 7.86 7.38 -1.20
C GLY A 77 6.85 8.41 -0.69
N ARG A 78 5.64 8.00 -0.29
CA ARG A 78 4.61 8.91 0.25
C ARG A 78 4.55 8.81 1.78
N CYS A 79 5.07 9.83 2.46
CA CYS A 79 4.87 10.00 3.88
C CYS A 79 3.44 10.47 4.15
N ILE A 80 2.59 9.57 4.67
CA ILE A 80 1.24 9.88 5.13
C ILE A 80 1.28 9.92 6.66
N ARG A 81 0.67 10.94 7.28
CA ARG A 81 0.52 11.02 8.75
C ARG A 81 -0.76 10.35 9.22
N TRP A 82 -0.87 10.07 10.52
CA TRP A 82 -2.09 9.50 11.10
C TRP A 82 -3.30 10.43 11.03
N ASN A 83 -3.06 11.72 11.27
CA ASN A 83 -4.07 12.78 11.20
C ASN A 83 -4.23 13.40 9.82
N ASP A 84 -3.44 12.98 8.83
CA ASP A 84 -3.78 13.25 7.44
C ASP A 84 -4.98 12.36 7.13
N GLU A 85 -6.15 12.87 7.50
CA GLU A 85 -7.44 12.32 7.15
C GLU A 85 -7.50 12.37 5.64
N LEU A 86 -7.01 11.30 4.99
CA LEU A 86 -7.47 10.75 3.73
C LEU A 86 -8.20 11.78 2.86
N VAL A 87 -7.52 12.88 2.53
CA VAL A 87 -8.14 13.91 1.70
C VAL A 87 -8.16 13.26 0.34
N LEU A 88 -9.35 13.08 -0.21
CA LEU A 88 -9.56 12.62 -1.58
C LEU A 88 -8.76 13.59 -2.47
N PRO A 89 -7.60 13.19 -3.01
CA PRO A 89 -6.80 14.11 -3.79
C PRO A 89 -7.62 14.46 -5.05
N ALA A 90 -7.51 15.70 -5.51
CA ALA A 90 -8.34 16.18 -6.62
C ALA A 90 -8.19 15.26 -7.83
N GLY A 91 -9.31 14.69 -8.31
CA GLY A 91 -9.33 13.75 -9.44
C GLY A 91 -9.42 12.27 -9.07
N HIS A 92 -9.29 11.90 -7.80
CA HIS A 92 -9.46 10.52 -7.33
C HIS A 92 -10.85 10.27 -6.76
N LYS A 93 -11.34 9.03 -6.82
CA LYS A 93 -12.63 8.61 -6.26
C LYS A 93 -12.50 7.89 -4.92
N MET A 94 -11.28 7.58 -4.51
CA MET A 94 -10.98 7.05 -3.20
C MET A 94 -9.57 7.44 -2.78
N THR A 95 -9.32 7.34 -1.48
CA THR A 95 -8.01 7.67 -0.94
C THR A 95 -7.04 6.54 -1.16
N PHE A 96 -5.74 6.86 -1.18
CA PHE A 96 -4.71 5.84 -1.33
C PHE A 96 -4.83 4.72 -0.28
N LYS A 97 -5.10 5.05 1.00
CA LYS A 97 -5.25 4.03 2.05
C LYS A 97 -6.52 3.20 1.87
N ASP A 98 -7.63 3.77 1.41
CA ASP A 98 -8.84 2.99 1.13
C ASP A 98 -8.66 2.07 -0.08
N ALA A 99 -8.01 2.57 -1.14
CA ALA A 99 -7.65 1.79 -2.32
C ALA A 99 -6.75 0.61 -1.94
N LEU A 100 -5.64 0.89 -1.27
CA LEU A 100 -4.66 -0.12 -0.86
C LEU A 100 -5.29 -1.14 0.08
N SER A 101 -6.03 -0.70 1.10
CA SER A 101 -6.67 -1.59 2.07
C SER A 101 -7.75 -2.47 1.44
N THR A 102 -8.53 -1.93 0.49
CA THR A 102 -9.56 -2.67 -0.23
C THR A 102 -8.92 -3.71 -1.15
N VAL A 103 -7.88 -3.34 -1.90
CA VAL A 103 -7.12 -4.25 -2.77
C VAL A 103 -6.47 -5.38 -1.95
N SER A 104 -5.81 -5.07 -0.84
CA SER A 104 -5.17 -6.08 0.02
C SER A 104 -6.18 -7.09 0.57
N ARG A 105 -7.37 -6.65 1.01
CA ARG A 105 -8.42 -7.54 1.52
C ARG A 105 -9.15 -8.31 0.42
N ALA A 106 -9.27 -7.72 -0.77
CA ALA A 106 -10.00 -8.31 -1.89
C ALA A 106 -9.12 -9.17 -2.81
N ALA A 107 -7.81 -9.23 -2.61
CA ALA A 107 -6.88 -9.93 -3.51
C ALA A 107 -7.26 -11.39 -3.79
N ILE A 108 -7.58 -12.14 -2.73
CA ILE A 108 -8.00 -13.55 -2.84
C ILE A 108 -9.34 -13.63 -3.59
N PHE A 109 -10.30 -12.78 -3.20
CA PHE A 109 -11.62 -12.72 -3.82
C PHE A 109 -11.56 -12.38 -5.33
N LYS A 110 -10.71 -11.43 -5.69
CA LYS A 110 -10.43 -11.00 -7.07
C LYS A 110 -9.79 -12.12 -7.88
N ALA A 111 -8.92 -12.92 -7.27
CA ALA A 111 -8.26 -14.03 -7.92
C ALA A 111 -9.23 -15.19 -8.21
N SER A 112 -10.18 -15.45 -7.30
CA SER A 112 -11.14 -16.56 -7.45
C SER A 112 -12.29 -16.28 -8.41
N ILE A 113 -12.69 -15.02 -8.59
CA ILE A 113 -13.92 -14.66 -9.31
C ILE A 113 -13.61 -14.14 -10.73
N PRO A 114 -14.37 -14.54 -11.76
CA PRO A 114 -14.24 -13.97 -13.11
C PRO A 114 -14.58 -12.47 -13.17
N ASN A 115 -13.85 -11.70 -13.99
CA ASN A 115 -14.04 -10.25 -14.09
C ASN A 115 -15.48 -9.82 -14.43
N TRP A 116 -16.17 -10.53 -15.34
CA TRP A 116 -17.55 -10.21 -15.72
C TRP A 116 -18.50 -10.24 -14.51
N MET A 117 -18.29 -11.16 -13.57
CA MET A 117 -19.14 -11.33 -12.39
C MET A 117 -18.94 -10.18 -11.39
N MET A 118 -17.77 -9.53 -11.41
CA MET A 118 -17.50 -8.38 -10.55
C MET A 118 -18.27 -7.14 -11.00
N HIS A 119 -18.56 -6.99 -12.29
CA HIS A 119 -19.36 -5.86 -12.79
C HIS A 119 -20.84 -5.96 -12.38
N LEU A 120 -21.33 -7.16 -12.05
CA LEU A 120 -22.73 -7.40 -11.66
C LEU A 120 -23.06 -6.93 -10.24
N THR A 121 -22.08 -6.88 -9.33
CA THR A 121 -22.32 -6.56 -7.92
C THR A 121 -21.75 -5.19 -7.54
N LYS A 122 -22.38 -4.49 -6.58
CA LYS A 122 -21.84 -3.23 -6.03
C LYS A 122 -20.45 -3.42 -5.40
N ARG A 123 -20.27 -4.53 -4.68
CA ARG A 123 -18.99 -4.91 -4.05
C ARG A 123 -17.90 -5.16 -5.10
N GLY A 124 -18.21 -5.89 -6.17
CA GLY A 124 -17.24 -6.16 -7.25
C GLY A 124 -16.83 -4.90 -7.99
N ARG A 125 -17.77 -3.98 -8.27
CA ARG A 125 -17.47 -2.67 -8.85
C ARG A 125 -16.58 -1.81 -7.95
N ASN A 126 -16.83 -1.79 -6.64
CA ASN A 126 -15.99 -1.07 -5.69
C ASN A 126 -14.55 -1.65 -5.66
N ILE A 127 -14.42 -2.98 -5.67
CA ILE A 127 -13.12 -3.65 -5.74
C ILE A 127 -12.39 -3.26 -7.03
N LEU A 128 -13.06 -3.32 -8.18
CA LEU A 128 -12.48 -2.93 -9.47
C LEU A 128 -11.99 -1.48 -9.45
N GLN A 129 -12.82 -0.56 -8.94
CA GLN A 129 -12.44 0.84 -8.79
C GLN A 129 -11.23 1.01 -7.87
N ALA A 130 -11.11 0.20 -6.81
CA ALA A 130 -9.97 0.26 -5.91
C ALA A 130 -8.67 -0.22 -6.56
N TYR A 131 -8.74 -1.20 -7.46
CA TYR A 131 -7.59 -1.61 -8.27
C TYR A 131 -7.16 -0.49 -9.22
N GLU A 132 -8.11 0.14 -9.93
CA GLU A 132 -7.83 1.24 -10.86
C GLU A 132 -7.20 2.43 -10.14
N GLU A 133 -7.77 2.85 -9.02
CA GLU A 133 -7.28 3.99 -8.23
C GLU A 133 -5.91 3.71 -7.64
N LEU A 134 -5.68 2.49 -7.10
CA LEU A 134 -4.36 2.11 -6.61
C LEU A 134 -3.31 2.12 -7.72
N GLU A 135 -3.65 1.64 -8.91
CA GLU A 135 -2.77 1.68 -10.08
C GLU A 135 -2.44 3.13 -10.48
N THR A 136 -3.44 4.01 -10.56
CA THR A 136 -3.23 5.44 -10.83
C THR A 136 -2.29 6.07 -9.81
N TYR A 137 -2.54 5.85 -8.50
CA TYR A 137 -1.66 6.33 -7.45
C TYR A 137 -0.23 5.82 -7.60
N MET A 138 -0.04 4.54 -7.88
CA MET A 138 1.30 3.98 -8.09
C MET A 138 2.00 4.63 -9.29
N MET A 139 1.29 4.85 -10.39
CA MET A 139 1.85 5.47 -11.60
C MET A 139 2.24 6.93 -11.38
N GLU A 140 1.48 7.69 -10.59
CA GLU A 140 1.82 9.06 -10.20
C GLU A 140 3.05 9.14 -9.29
N MET A 141 3.32 8.09 -8.50
CA MET A 141 4.45 8.03 -7.57
C MET A 141 5.78 7.60 -8.23
N ILE A 142 5.73 6.93 -9.39
CA ILE A 142 6.92 6.53 -10.17
C ILE A 142 7.79 7.73 -10.62
N PRO A 143 7.23 8.83 -11.19
CA PRO A 143 8.06 9.98 -11.58
C PRO A 143 8.67 10.74 -10.39
N VAL A 144 8.13 10.61 -9.18
CA VAL A 144 8.69 11.26 -7.98
C VAL A 144 9.95 10.53 -7.47
N SER A 145 9.95 9.20 -7.51
CA SER A 145 11.06 8.37 -7.01
C SER A 145 12.33 8.42 -7.88
N SER A 146 12.19 8.63 -9.20
CA SER A 146 13.34 8.86 -10.10
C SER A 146 14.05 10.20 -9.85
N SER A 147 13.36 11.20 -9.28
CA SER A 147 13.94 12.50 -8.92
C SER A 147 14.72 12.48 -7.60
N ILE A 148 14.37 11.57 -6.68
CA ILE A 148 15.01 11.42 -5.36
C ILE A 148 16.36 10.68 -5.50
N GLY A 149 16.44 9.68 -6.38
CA GLY A 149 17.69 8.96 -6.68
C GLY A 149 18.81 9.85 -7.26
N ASN A 150 18.47 11.00 -7.84
CA ASN A 150 19.45 11.92 -8.43
C ASN A 150 20.04 12.94 -7.43
N LYS A 151 19.52 13.01 -6.20
CA LYS A 151 20.01 13.93 -5.15
C LYS A 151 20.98 13.28 -4.15
N GLY A 152 21.22 11.97 -4.26
CA GLY A 152 22.10 11.21 -3.36
C GLY A 152 23.56 11.08 -3.78
N HIS A 153 23.99 11.70 -4.89
CA HIS A 153 25.37 11.60 -5.42
C HIS A 153 26.12 12.95 -5.43
N SER A 154 25.72 13.91 -4.59
CA SER A 154 26.47 15.16 -4.41
C SER A 154 26.37 15.66 -2.98
N ALA A 155 27.13 15.02 -2.09
CA ALA A 155 27.62 15.58 -0.84
C ALA A 155 28.84 14.76 -0.38
#